data_AF-A0A2S9J5K5-F1
#
_entry.id   AF-A0A2S9J5K5-F1
#
_cell.length_a   1.000
_cell.length_b   1.000
_cell.length_c   1.000
_cell.angle_alpha   90.00
_cell.angle_beta   90.00
_cell.angle_gamma   90.00
#
_symmetry.space_group_name_H-M   'P 1'
#
loop_
_entity.id
_entity.type
_entity.pdbx_description
1 polymer ?
#
loop_
_entity_poly.entity_id
_entity_poly.type
_entity_poly.pdbx_seq_one_letter_code
_entity_poly.pdbx_strand_id
1 'polypeptide(L)'
;MVFDNYTNISLFNYEIHLETIVEAVCEISLDIGIQLGRLIELRNPVAGFTILDLFSDEFLLEMSIRPEEVLDIYNNSGQLTRKGMGKEGLIGKIAAYFNEQITRLPEFEASLSATTDVVVLNRLSTKFMGNGDKGKDRLITAIKKTKILQALVEKLNIDKIRKSLGKIAFFENDIFYKGVVSEQKFEGHPEDVIVLSSILKIDELNASPIDEKDIWINEKFYKKYSFFSVSNDISILSNSAGLELGILVGNCFIPYVNVQLTPFIKPEFLKSYYYNLLTNTFSKKKRGVDAKVDDLVKDFRTKVNNPKLSLLLSHLKNNFYLDGTVVIDAEFSHFFNSVVSVEQLEHLKDYHFLLSPSVQAETALGVYTNVKKDTDYNLIHWLNHDGDSKVNHYRSVSAPKSSSKKFVSTLKPSICYYFLSKYFEDFVEIILKENGYTYVTNHHFTIDKEEHTEVDFLIETPTKITYVEAKTKISKFYIEGYLRRASQLIDKFKMLYDEGIEIQFLLIGSFSDKTVSDYQYFIDASGKKESGYNIAREGLNCIPYHFDVPIPDKEGRTITVIAEPEFEKLKQIILEVCPK
;
A
#
# COMPACT_ATOMS: atom_id res chain seq x y z
N MET A 1 -3.85 -17.04 3.33
CA MET A 1 -3.04 -15.81 3.53
C MET A 1 -3.84 -14.83 4.37
N VAL A 2 -3.25 -14.21 5.40
CA VAL A 2 -3.95 -13.37 6.38
C VAL A 2 -3.20 -12.05 6.58
N PHE A 3 -2.82 -11.39 5.48
CA PHE A 3 -2.41 -9.98 5.46
C PHE A 3 -3.49 -9.16 4.77
N ASP A 4 -3.63 -7.89 5.18
CA ASP A 4 -4.66 -7.03 4.62
C ASP A 4 -4.41 -6.68 3.15
N ASN A 5 -5.49 -6.53 2.38
CA ASN A 5 -5.42 -6.05 1.00
C ASN A 5 -5.33 -4.52 0.94
N TYR A 6 -4.16 -3.99 0.60
CA TYR A 6 -3.94 -2.56 0.46
C TYR A 6 -4.31 -1.98 -0.90
N THR A 7 -4.61 -2.81 -1.89
CA THR A 7 -5.19 -2.33 -3.15
C THR A 7 -6.59 -1.75 -2.94
N ASN A 8 -7.30 -2.25 -1.90
CA ASN A 8 -8.72 -2.02 -1.62
C ASN A 8 -9.67 -2.39 -2.78
N ILE A 9 -9.18 -3.11 -3.79
CA ILE A 9 -10.01 -3.51 -4.93
C ILE A 9 -10.74 -4.79 -4.56
N SER A 10 -12.04 -4.80 -4.84
CA SER A 10 -12.93 -5.95 -4.65
C SER A 10 -13.71 -6.18 -5.93
N LEU A 11 -14.17 -7.41 -6.12
CA LEU A 11 -15.06 -7.79 -7.21
C LEU A 11 -16.51 -7.80 -6.69
N PHE A 12 -17.41 -7.30 -7.52
CA PHE A 12 -18.84 -7.27 -7.24
C PHE A 12 -19.64 -7.71 -8.46
N ASN A 13 -20.74 -8.41 -8.23
CA ASN A 13 -21.86 -8.39 -9.18
C ASN A 13 -22.62 -7.08 -8.98
N TYR A 14 -23.13 -6.51 -10.06
CA TYR A 14 -24.01 -5.34 -9.99
C TYR A 14 -25.25 -5.53 -10.83
N GLU A 15 -26.33 -4.87 -10.41
CA GLU A 15 -27.54 -4.70 -11.21
C GLU A 15 -27.98 -3.24 -11.15
N ILE A 16 -28.49 -2.77 -12.28
CA ILE A 16 -29.04 -1.42 -12.43
C ILE A 16 -30.56 -1.51 -12.44
N HIS A 17 -31.21 -0.70 -11.61
CA HIS A 17 -32.66 -0.68 -11.38
C HIS A 17 -33.21 0.72 -11.64
N LEU A 18 -33.58 1.01 -12.89
CA LEU A 18 -34.12 2.32 -13.32
C LEU A 18 -35.66 2.34 -13.41
N GLU A 19 -36.33 1.27 -13.01
CA GLU A 19 -37.78 1.08 -13.12
C GLU A 19 -38.53 2.25 -12.49
N THR A 20 -38.19 2.63 -11.26
CA THR A 20 -38.85 3.74 -10.54
C THR A 20 -38.74 5.07 -11.31
N ILE A 21 -37.59 5.33 -11.93
CA ILE A 21 -37.35 6.57 -12.67
C ILE A 21 -38.15 6.57 -13.97
N VAL A 22 -38.10 5.44 -14.70
CA VAL A 22 -38.80 5.28 -15.98
C VAL A 22 -40.32 5.30 -15.78
N GLU A 23 -40.83 4.58 -14.78
CA GLU A 23 -42.24 4.53 -14.42
C GLU A 23 -42.75 5.94 -14.07
N ALA A 24 -42.05 6.68 -13.21
CA ALA A 24 -42.45 8.02 -12.83
C ALA A 24 -42.60 8.96 -14.05
N VAL A 25 -41.65 8.92 -14.99
CA VAL A 25 -41.75 9.74 -16.21
C VAL A 25 -42.89 9.25 -17.11
N CYS A 26 -43.05 7.94 -17.30
CA CYS A 26 -44.09 7.39 -18.16
C CYS A 26 -45.50 7.70 -17.63
N GLU A 27 -45.74 7.53 -16.33
CA GLU A 27 -47.03 7.83 -15.70
C GLU A 27 -47.38 9.32 -15.80
N ILE A 28 -46.45 10.21 -15.46
CA ILE A 28 -46.66 11.66 -15.58
C ILE A 28 -46.93 12.04 -17.05
N SER A 29 -46.17 11.47 -17.99
CA SER A 29 -46.36 11.72 -19.42
C SER A 29 -47.74 11.26 -19.89
N LEU A 30 -48.17 10.09 -19.43
CA LEU A 30 -49.46 9.50 -19.79
C LEU A 30 -50.61 10.36 -19.27
N ASP A 31 -50.56 10.80 -18.00
CA ASP A 31 -51.57 11.66 -17.40
C ASP A 31 -51.73 12.99 -18.17
N ILE A 32 -50.61 13.61 -18.53
CA ILE A 32 -50.62 14.82 -19.37
C ILE A 32 -51.22 14.51 -20.74
N GLY A 33 -50.82 13.39 -21.36
CA GLY A 33 -51.33 12.97 -22.67
C GLY A 33 -52.84 12.72 -22.67
N ILE A 34 -53.38 12.06 -21.64
CA ILE A 34 -54.82 11.84 -21.46
C ILE A 34 -55.57 13.18 -21.37
N GLN A 35 -55.05 14.13 -20.59
CA GLN A 35 -55.64 15.48 -20.49
C GLN A 35 -55.58 16.25 -21.82
N LEU A 36 -54.55 16.00 -22.63
CA LEU A 36 -54.37 16.61 -23.94
C LEU A 36 -55.05 15.84 -25.09
N GLY A 37 -55.66 14.67 -24.84
CA GLY A 37 -56.12 13.71 -25.86
C GLY A 37 -57.06 14.27 -26.93
N ARG A 38 -57.72 15.41 -26.68
CA ARG A 38 -58.57 16.12 -27.65
C ARG A 38 -57.80 17.06 -28.60
N LEU A 39 -56.51 17.29 -28.36
CA LEU A 39 -55.66 18.29 -29.01
C LEU A 39 -54.44 17.66 -29.72
N ILE A 40 -54.41 16.33 -29.81
CA ILE A 40 -53.29 15.54 -30.35
C ILE A 40 -53.84 14.44 -31.26
N GLU A 41 -53.08 14.09 -32.28
CA GLU A 41 -53.40 12.99 -33.19
C GLU A 41 -53.12 11.66 -32.50
N LEU A 42 -54.13 10.77 -32.49
CA LEU A 42 -54.08 9.49 -31.80
C LEU A 42 -53.88 8.36 -32.80
N ARG A 43 -53.06 7.37 -32.45
CA ARG A 43 -52.91 6.12 -33.22
C ARG A 43 -54.24 5.38 -33.35
N ASN A 44 -55.05 5.40 -32.28
CA ASN A 44 -56.39 4.83 -32.28
C ASN A 44 -57.40 5.79 -31.62
N PRO A 45 -58.15 6.58 -32.42
CA PRO A 45 -59.15 7.51 -31.90
C PRO A 45 -60.24 6.87 -31.04
N VAL A 46 -60.54 5.58 -31.24
CA VAL A 46 -61.59 4.85 -30.51
C VAL A 46 -61.10 4.40 -29.13
N ALA A 47 -59.82 4.05 -29.01
CA ALA A 47 -59.21 3.64 -27.74
C ALA A 47 -58.81 4.83 -26.85
N GLY A 48 -58.85 6.06 -27.38
CA GLY A 48 -58.36 7.24 -26.68
C GLY A 48 -56.83 7.30 -26.63
N PHE A 49 -56.29 8.18 -25.78
CA PHE A 49 -54.84 8.31 -25.62
C PHE A 49 -54.26 7.11 -24.87
N THR A 50 -53.23 6.47 -25.44
CA THR A 50 -52.58 5.28 -24.90
C THR A 50 -51.08 5.50 -24.70
N ILE A 51 -50.44 4.60 -23.96
CA ILE A 51 -48.98 4.65 -23.76
C ILE A 51 -48.19 4.55 -25.09
N LEU A 52 -48.75 3.94 -26.13
CA LEU A 52 -48.11 3.90 -27.46
C LEU A 52 -48.05 5.28 -28.12
N ASP A 53 -49.00 6.16 -27.82
CA ASP A 53 -49.03 7.52 -28.37
C ASP A 53 -47.91 8.40 -27.77
N LEU A 54 -47.33 8.00 -26.63
CA LEU A 54 -46.20 8.71 -26.01
C LEU A 54 -44.90 8.56 -26.79
N PHE A 55 -44.69 7.45 -27.49
CA PHE A 55 -43.40 7.10 -28.08
C PHE A 55 -43.49 7.00 -29.60
N SER A 56 -42.38 7.35 -30.29
CA SER A 56 -42.28 7.18 -31.73
C SER A 56 -42.14 5.69 -32.09
N ASP A 57 -42.57 5.31 -33.29
CA ASP A 57 -42.35 3.94 -33.79
C ASP A 57 -40.87 3.59 -33.89
N GLU A 58 -40.02 4.57 -34.22
CA GLU A 58 -38.56 4.40 -34.25
C GLU A 58 -38.02 3.98 -32.88
N PHE A 59 -38.45 4.65 -31.79
CA PHE A 59 -38.01 4.28 -30.45
C PHE A 59 -38.53 2.92 -30.00
N LEU A 60 -39.77 2.57 -30.35
CA LEU A 60 -40.31 1.24 -30.08
C LEU A 60 -39.53 0.15 -30.85
N LEU A 61 -39.16 0.42 -32.09
CA LEU A 61 -38.33 -0.46 -32.91
C LEU A 61 -36.90 -0.60 -32.37
N GLU A 62 -36.29 0.45 -31.81
CA GLU A 62 -34.98 0.37 -31.11
C GLU A 62 -35.01 -0.70 -30.01
N MET A 63 -36.15 -0.85 -29.31
CA MET A 63 -36.36 -1.86 -28.27
C MET A 63 -36.91 -3.20 -28.80
N SER A 64 -37.01 -3.35 -30.12
CA SER A 64 -37.65 -4.50 -30.79
C SER A 64 -39.10 -4.75 -30.37
N ILE A 65 -39.86 -3.68 -30.11
CA ILE A 65 -41.27 -3.73 -29.69
C ILE A 65 -42.15 -3.39 -30.88
N ARG A 66 -43.14 -4.25 -31.14
CA ARG A 66 -44.19 -3.94 -32.12
C ARG A 66 -45.44 -3.40 -31.42
N PRO A 67 -46.09 -2.34 -31.92
CA PRO A 67 -47.30 -1.78 -31.29
C PRO A 67 -48.39 -2.82 -31.00
N GLU A 68 -48.58 -3.79 -31.90
CA GLU A 68 -49.53 -4.90 -31.74
C GLU A 68 -49.21 -5.87 -30.59
N GLU A 69 -47.99 -5.87 -30.04
CA GLU A 69 -47.63 -6.66 -28.86
C GLU A 69 -48.07 -6.00 -27.55
N VAL A 70 -48.32 -4.69 -27.59
CA VAL A 70 -48.72 -3.89 -26.42
C VAL A 70 -50.23 -3.92 -26.22
N LEU A 71 -50.99 -3.92 -27.30
CA LEU A 71 -52.45 -3.88 -27.28
C LEU A 71 -53.07 -5.28 -27.22
N ASP A 72 -54.24 -5.36 -26.57
CA ASP A 72 -55.09 -6.54 -26.60
C ASP A 72 -55.68 -6.75 -28.00
N ILE A 73 -55.65 -7.99 -28.50
CA ILE A 73 -56.19 -8.36 -29.81
C ILE A 73 -57.53 -9.06 -29.62
N TYR A 74 -58.58 -8.52 -30.25
CA TYR A 74 -59.93 -9.06 -30.22
C TYR A 74 -60.32 -9.62 -31.60
N ASN A 75 -61.10 -10.69 -31.64
CA ASN A 75 -61.69 -11.19 -32.89
C ASN A 75 -62.87 -10.31 -33.35
N ASN A 76 -63.41 -10.61 -34.53
CA ASN A 76 -64.57 -9.91 -35.13
C ASN A 76 -65.86 -9.99 -34.27
N SER A 77 -65.92 -10.89 -33.29
CA SER A 77 -67.03 -10.99 -32.33
C SER A 77 -66.75 -10.28 -30.99
N GLY A 78 -65.64 -9.56 -30.87
CA GLY A 78 -65.26 -8.82 -29.66
C GLY A 78 -64.69 -9.68 -28.52
N GLN A 79 -64.35 -10.96 -28.77
CA GLN A 79 -63.66 -11.80 -27.79
C GLN A 79 -62.14 -11.60 -27.86
N LEU A 80 -61.52 -11.48 -26.69
CA LEU A 80 -60.07 -11.38 -26.56
C LEU A 80 -59.41 -12.67 -27.08
N THR A 81 -58.56 -12.52 -28.09
CA THR A 81 -57.80 -13.62 -28.70
C THR A 81 -56.36 -13.68 -28.20
N ARG A 82 -55.77 -12.54 -27.87
CA ARG A 82 -54.43 -12.44 -27.28
C ARG A 82 -54.39 -11.24 -26.35
N LYS A 83 -53.92 -11.46 -25.12
CA LYS A 83 -53.64 -10.39 -24.18
C LYS A 83 -52.32 -9.72 -24.56
N GLY A 84 -52.32 -8.41 -24.73
CA GLY A 84 -51.11 -7.62 -24.93
C GLY A 84 -50.32 -7.49 -23.62
N MET A 85 -49.07 -7.02 -23.69
CA MET A 85 -48.28 -6.80 -22.48
C MET A 85 -48.78 -5.61 -21.64
N GLY A 86 -49.57 -4.72 -22.25
CA GLY A 86 -50.16 -3.57 -21.58
C GLY A 86 -49.16 -2.49 -21.15
N LYS A 87 -49.67 -1.50 -20.41
CA LYS A 87 -48.92 -0.33 -19.94
C LYS A 87 -47.69 -0.72 -19.11
N GLU A 88 -47.91 -1.48 -18.04
CA GLU A 88 -46.86 -1.88 -17.10
C GLU A 88 -45.79 -2.73 -17.81
N GLY A 89 -46.21 -3.62 -18.72
CA GLY A 89 -45.28 -4.41 -19.52
C GLY A 89 -44.38 -3.54 -20.40
N LEU A 90 -44.94 -2.52 -21.07
CA LEU A 90 -44.16 -1.60 -21.90
C LEU A 90 -43.20 -0.75 -21.05
N ILE A 91 -43.64 -0.22 -19.90
CA ILE A 91 -42.77 0.51 -18.96
C ILE A 91 -41.60 -0.39 -18.52
N GLY A 92 -41.87 -1.64 -18.16
CA GLY A 92 -40.83 -2.61 -17.79
C GLY A 92 -39.83 -2.88 -18.92
N LYS A 93 -40.27 -2.92 -20.18
CA LYS A 93 -39.37 -3.04 -21.34
C LYS A 93 -38.49 -1.81 -21.54
N ILE A 94 -39.05 -0.62 -21.38
CA ILE A 94 -38.28 0.64 -21.47
C ILE A 94 -37.24 0.68 -20.35
N ALA A 95 -37.60 0.31 -19.12
CA ALA A 95 -36.67 0.22 -18.00
C ALA A 95 -35.54 -0.77 -18.29
N ALA A 96 -35.86 -1.98 -18.75
CA ALA A 96 -34.88 -2.98 -19.13
C ALA A 96 -33.92 -2.48 -20.23
N TYR A 97 -34.45 -1.79 -21.24
CA TYR A 97 -33.63 -1.17 -22.28
C TYR A 97 -32.62 -0.17 -21.69
N PHE A 98 -33.07 0.74 -20.83
CA PHE A 98 -32.17 1.71 -20.20
C PHE A 98 -31.18 1.06 -19.22
N ASN A 99 -31.59 0.07 -18.42
CA ASN A 99 -30.70 -0.68 -17.53
C ASN A 99 -29.50 -1.28 -18.30
N GLU A 100 -29.76 -1.77 -19.52
CA GLU A 100 -28.74 -2.36 -20.38
C GLU A 100 -27.86 -1.31 -21.09
N GLN A 101 -28.46 -0.23 -21.60
CA GLN A 101 -27.78 0.74 -22.45
C GLN A 101 -27.03 1.82 -21.67
N ILE A 102 -27.46 2.16 -20.45
CA ILE A 102 -26.92 3.32 -19.71
C ILE A 102 -25.41 3.25 -19.47
N THR A 103 -24.88 2.03 -19.26
CA THR A 103 -23.45 1.81 -19.00
C THR A 103 -22.59 1.96 -20.25
N ARG A 104 -23.20 2.00 -21.44
CA ARG A 104 -22.53 2.12 -22.75
C ARG A 104 -22.53 3.57 -23.26
N LEU A 105 -23.14 4.50 -22.53
CA LEU A 105 -23.17 5.91 -22.91
C LEU A 105 -21.81 6.59 -22.68
N PRO A 106 -21.33 7.44 -23.60
CA PRO A 106 -20.06 8.15 -23.43
C PRO A 106 -19.98 8.97 -22.14
N GLU A 107 -21.09 9.57 -21.71
CA GLU A 107 -21.19 10.35 -20.47
C GLU A 107 -20.97 9.49 -19.22
N PHE A 108 -21.42 8.23 -19.27
CA PHE A 108 -21.22 7.27 -18.19
C PHE A 108 -19.74 6.92 -18.06
N GLU A 109 -19.08 6.56 -19.17
CA GLU A 109 -17.67 6.19 -19.20
C GLU A 109 -16.75 7.38 -18.87
N ALA A 110 -17.06 8.57 -19.38
CA ALA A 110 -16.35 9.80 -19.04
C ALA A 110 -16.47 10.11 -17.54
N SER A 111 -17.65 9.87 -16.96
CA SER A 111 -17.84 9.96 -15.52
C SER A 111 -16.98 8.92 -14.81
N LEU A 112 -17.06 7.62 -15.13
CA LEU A 112 -16.24 6.59 -14.47
C LEU A 112 -14.73 6.94 -14.49
N SER A 113 -14.23 7.40 -15.64
CA SER A 113 -12.83 7.78 -15.88
C SER A 113 -12.33 8.97 -15.04
N ALA A 114 -13.22 9.76 -14.43
CA ALA A 114 -12.84 10.89 -13.59
C ALA A 114 -12.02 10.46 -12.36
N THR A 115 -12.25 9.25 -11.86
CA THR A 115 -11.65 8.69 -10.63
C THR A 115 -10.99 7.34 -10.89
N THR A 116 -10.44 6.73 -9.85
CA THR A 116 -9.92 5.36 -9.87
C THR A 116 -10.71 4.43 -8.95
N ASP A 117 -11.94 4.81 -8.57
CA ASP A 117 -12.76 4.03 -7.64
C ASP A 117 -13.41 2.81 -8.29
N VAL A 118 -13.57 2.81 -9.62
CA VAL A 118 -13.90 1.62 -10.43
C VAL A 118 -12.76 1.42 -11.42
N VAL A 119 -12.25 0.20 -11.52
CA VAL A 119 -11.09 -0.13 -12.36
C VAL A 119 -11.46 -0.97 -13.58
N VAL A 120 -12.52 -1.77 -13.48
CA VAL A 120 -13.04 -2.63 -14.56
C VAL A 120 -14.56 -2.70 -14.45
N LEU A 121 -15.24 -2.71 -15.58
CA LEU A 121 -16.65 -3.01 -15.72
C LEU A 121 -16.84 -4.06 -16.83
N ASN A 122 -17.29 -5.26 -16.47
CA ASN A 122 -17.67 -6.32 -17.40
C ASN A 122 -19.20 -6.37 -17.52
N ARG A 123 -19.71 -5.90 -18.65
CA ARG A 123 -21.16 -5.76 -18.89
C ARG A 123 -21.82 -7.09 -19.25
N LEU A 124 -21.08 -8.05 -19.81
CA LEU A 124 -21.61 -9.38 -20.18
C LEU A 124 -21.99 -10.20 -18.96
N SER A 125 -21.09 -10.23 -17.97
CA SER A 125 -21.29 -11.00 -16.75
C SER A 125 -21.82 -10.14 -15.59
N THR A 126 -22.20 -8.89 -15.86
CA THR A 126 -22.64 -7.89 -14.87
C THR A 126 -21.72 -7.79 -13.64
N LYS A 127 -20.40 -7.76 -13.87
CA LYS A 127 -19.37 -7.63 -12.84
C LYS A 127 -18.65 -6.29 -12.90
N PHE A 128 -18.21 -5.78 -11.75
CA PHE A 128 -17.25 -4.69 -11.71
C PHE A 128 -16.19 -4.91 -10.64
N MET A 129 -15.00 -4.35 -10.86
CA MET A 129 -13.94 -4.28 -9.87
C MET A 129 -13.78 -2.83 -9.42
N GLY A 130 -13.75 -2.60 -8.11
CA GLY A 130 -13.68 -1.26 -7.55
C GLY A 130 -13.33 -1.20 -6.08
N ASN A 131 -13.17 0.02 -5.57
CA ASN A 131 -12.74 0.34 -4.22
C ASN A 131 -13.90 0.34 -3.24
N GLY A 132 -14.33 -0.85 -2.78
CA GLY A 132 -15.39 -0.99 -1.77
C GLY A 132 -16.63 -0.14 -2.08
N ASP A 133 -17.19 0.49 -1.05
CA ASP A 133 -18.38 1.37 -1.15
C ASP A 133 -18.18 2.55 -2.12
N LYS A 134 -16.94 3.04 -2.31
CA LYS A 134 -16.66 4.14 -3.25
C LYS A 134 -16.88 3.71 -4.70
N GLY A 135 -16.67 2.43 -5.01
CA GLY A 135 -16.96 1.89 -6.33
C GLY A 135 -18.44 2.02 -6.68
N LYS A 136 -19.32 1.64 -5.74
CA LYS A 136 -20.77 1.80 -5.85
C LYS A 136 -21.19 3.25 -6.05
N ASP A 137 -20.73 4.13 -5.16
CA ASP A 137 -21.04 5.56 -5.23
C ASP A 137 -20.62 6.17 -6.56
N ARG A 138 -19.50 5.67 -7.12
CA ARG A 138 -19.02 6.08 -8.43
C ARG A 138 -19.93 5.60 -9.57
N LEU A 139 -20.41 4.35 -9.54
CA LEU A 139 -21.41 3.86 -10.50
C LEU A 139 -22.68 4.71 -10.46
N ILE A 140 -23.23 4.97 -9.27
CA ILE A 140 -24.43 5.82 -9.10
C ILE A 140 -24.18 7.22 -9.67
N THR A 141 -23.01 7.81 -9.38
CA THR A 141 -22.64 9.12 -9.93
C THR A 141 -22.52 9.09 -11.46
N ALA A 142 -22.02 8.00 -12.04
CA ALA A 142 -21.92 7.83 -13.48
C ALA A 142 -23.31 7.72 -14.13
N ILE A 143 -24.23 6.94 -13.56
CA ILE A 143 -25.64 6.87 -13.99
C ILE A 143 -26.27 8.27 -13.93
N LYS A 144 -26.12 9.00 -12.83
CA LYS A 144 -26.67 10.36 -12.72
C LYS A 144 -26.16 11.30 -13.82
N LYS A 145 -24.91 11.14 -14.27
CA LYS A 145 -24.32 12.00 -15.31
C LYS A 145 -24.88 11.74 -16.71
N THR A 146 -25.49 10.60 -16.96
CA THR A 146 -26.15 10.33 -18.25
C THR A 146 -27.48 11.06 -18.40
N LYS A 147 -28.03 11.63 -17.30
CA LYS A 147 -29.31 12.36 -17.28
C LYS A 147 -30.44 11.57 -17.92
N ILE A 148 -30.67 10.35 -17.45
CA ILE A 148 -31.69 9.45 -18.02
C ILE A 148 -33.08 10.08 -18.12
N LEU A 149 -33.47 10.93 -17.16
CA LEU A 149 -34.74 11.66 -17.21
C LEU A 149 -34.85 12.50 -18.48
N GLN A 150 -33.78 13.24 -18.81
CA GLN A 150 -33.73 14.05 -20.01
C GLN A 150 -33.76 13.17 -21.26
N ALA A 151 -32.97 12.09 -21.28
CA ALA A 151 -32.93 11.16 -22.41
C ALA A 151 -34.31 10.52 -22.69
N LEU A 152 -35.02 10.10 -21.64
CA LEU A 152 -36.37 9.53 -21.78
C LEU A 152 -37.39 10.57 -22.26
N VAL A 153 -37.34 11.79 -21.74
CA VAL A 153 -38.22 12.89 -22.18
C VAL A 153 -37.99 13.24 -23.67
N GLU A 154 -36.75 13.21 -24.14
CA GLU A 154 -36.41 13.45 -25.54
C GLU A 154 -37.01 12.38 -26.49
N LYS A 155 -37.16 11.15 -26.02
CA LYS A 155 -37.78 10.03 -26.78
C LYS A 155 -39.31 10.09 -26.86
N LEU A 156 -39.96 11.03 -26.16
CA LEU A 156 -41.41 11.25 -26.26
C LEU A 156 -41.77 11.89 -27.61
N ASN A 157 -42.83 11.41 -28.27
CA ASN A 157 -43.26 11.85 -29.60
C ASN A 157 -43.98 13.21 -29.59
N ILE A 158 -44.54 13.62 -28.45
CA ILE A 158 -45.43 14.79 -28.37
C ILE A 158 -44.69 16.01 -27.83
N ASP A 159 -44.47 17.00 -28.70
CA ASP A 159 -43.73 18.23 -28.38
C ASP A 159 -44.26 19.00 -27.16
N LYS A 160 -45.60 19.03 -26.97
CA LYS A 160 -46.21 19.70 -25.81
C LYS A 160 -45.86 19.01 -24.49
N ILE A 161 -45.84 17.67 -24.49
CA ILE A 161 -45.45 16.87 -23.33
C ILE A 161 -43.95 17.02 -23.09
N ARG A 162 -43.15 16.87 -24.15
CA ARG A 162 -41.69 17.07 -24.11
C ARG A 162 -41.29 18.43 -23.53
N LYS A 163 -41.93 19.53 -23.96
CA LYS A 163 -41.64 20.89 -23.43
C LYS A 163 -42.06 21.05 -21.97
N SER A 164 -43.17 20.44 -21.57
CA SER A 164 -43.65 20.48 -20.18
C SER A 164 -42.71 19.70 -19.25
N LEU A 165 -42.30 18.50 -19.66
CA LEU A 165 -41.40 17.63 -18.91
C LEU A 165 -39.92 18.01 -19.06
N GLY A 166 -39.54 18.74 -20.10
CA GLY A 166 -38.18 19.27 -20.26
C GLY A 166 -37.78 20.20 -19.10
N LYS A 167 -38.76 20.75 -18.37
CA LYS A 167 -38.54 21.48 -17.11
C LYS A 167 -38.39 20.57 -15.89
N ILE A 168 -38.78 19.29 -15.97
CA ILE A 168 -38.61 18.30 -14.89
C ILE A 168 -37.13 17.92 -14.72
N ALA A 169 -36.30 18.03 -15.77
CA ALA A 169 -34.85 17.89 -15.64
C ALA A 169 -34.23 18.83 -14.59
N PHE A 170 -34.86 19.98 -14.27
CA PHE A 170 -34.42 20.86 -13.17
C PHE A 170 -34.66 20.26 -11.77
N PHE A 171 -35.55 19.30 -11.64
CA PHE A 171 -35.91 18.65 -10.38
C PHE A 171 -35.19 17.31 -10.17
N GLU A 172 -34.27 16.94 -11.06
CA GLU A 172 -33.44 15.75 -10.92
C GLU A 172 -32.59 15.82 -9.64
N ASN A 173 -32.99 15.03 -8.64
CA ASN A 173 -32.43 15.01 -7.30
C ASN A 173 -31.76 13.65 -7.01
N ASP A 174 -30.75 13.65 -6.14
CA ASP A 174 -30.06 12.45 -5.66
C ASP A 174 -31.01 11.37 -5.12
N ILE A 175 -32.18 11.77 -4.60
CA ILE A 175 -33.17 10.81 -4.07
C ILE A 175 -33.67 9.83 -5.14
N PHE A 176 -33.75 10.22 -6.41
CA PHE A 176 -34.18 9.33 -7.50
C PHE A 176 -33.17 8.23 -7.80
N TYR A 177 -31.89 8.48 -7.48
CA TYR A 177 -30.79 7.56 -7.76
C TYR A 177 -30.46 6.65 -6.58
N LYS A 178 -31.17 6.82 -5.46
CA LYS A 178 -31.00 5.98 -4.28
C LYS A 178 -31.49 4.57 -4.59
N GLY A 179 -30.59 3.59 -4.53
CA GLY A 179 -30.92 2.18 -4.77
C GLY A 179 -30.92 1.77 -6.24
N VAL A 180 -30.57 2.66 -7.17
CA VAL A 180 -30.46 2.34 -8.61
C VAL A 180 -29.36 1.31 -8.87
N VAL A 181 -28.35 1.21 -8.00
CA VAL A 181 -27.33 0.16 -8.07
C VAL A 181 -27.48 -0.76 -6.88
N SER A 182 -27.74 -2.04 -7.16
CA SER A 182 -27.58 -3.13 -6.20
C SER A 182 -26.28 -3.86 -6.51
N GLU A 183 -25.59 -4.33 -5.47
CA GLU A 183 -24.33 -5.03 -5.64
C GLU A 183 -24.17 -6.16 -4.63
N GLN A 184 -23.48 -7.21 -5.04
CA GLN A 184 -23.08 -8.32 -4.19
C GLN A 184 -21.57 -8.49 -4.30
N LYS A 185 -20.87 -8.27 -3.18
CA LYS A 185 -19.42 -8.45 -3.10
C LYS A 185 -19.08 -9.95 -3.16
N PHE A 186 -18.09 -10.31 -3.98
CA PHE A 186 -17.48 -11.64 -3.93
C PHE A 186 -16.44 -11.70 -2.82
N GLU A 187 -16.42 -12.82 -2.11
CA GLU A 187 -15.30 -13.19 -1.24
C GLU A 187 -14.13 -13.67 -2.09
N GLY A 188 -12.92 -13.35 -1.66
CA GLY A 188 -11.72 -13.59 -2.45
C GLY A 188 -10.45 -13.39 -1.65
N HIS A 189 -9.34 -13.83 -2.24
CA HIS A 189 -8.01 -13.57 -1.73
C HIS A 189 -7.39 -12.37 -2.44
N PRO A 190 -6.59 -11.55 -1.76
CA PRO A 190 -5.96 -10.43 -2.43
C PRO A 190 -4.94 -10.96 -3.44
N GLU A 191 -5.12 -10.59 -4.70
CA GLU A 191 -4.21 -10.92 -5.80
C GLU A 191 -3.62 -9.63 -6.40
N ASP A 192 -2.60 -9.77 -7.23
CA ASP A 192 -2.05 -8.65 -7.98
C ASP A 192 -3.12 -8.10 -8.92
N VAL A 193 -3.31 -6.78 -8.94
CA VAL A 193 -4.37 -6.14 -9.75
C VAL A 193 -4.14 -6.31 -11.25
N ILE A 194 -2.89 -6.56 -11.64
CA ILE A 194 -2.50 -6.80 -13.03
C ILE A 194 -1.17 -7.55 -13.07
N VAL A 195 -1.06 -8.50 -13.99
CA VAL A 195 0.17 -9.26 -14.26
C VAL A 195 0.44 -9.32 -15.76
N LEU A 196 1.69 -9.62 -16.13
CA LEU A 196 2.02 -9.95 -17.53
C LEU A 196 1.45 -11.32 -17.88
N SER A 197 0.82 -11.44 -19.04
CA SER A 197 0.24 -12.71 -19.49
C SER A 197 1.32 -13.80 -19.68
N SER A 198 2.57 -13.40 -19.98
CA SER A 198 3.70 -14.32 -20.16
C SER A 198 4.00 -15.20 -18.94
N ILE A 199 3.63 -14.77 -17.73
CA ILE A 199 3.84 -15.55 -16.50
C ILE A 199 2.80 -16.67 -16.33
N LEU A 200 1.69 -16.60 -17.05
CA LEU A 200 0.59 -17.55 -16.97
C LEU A 200 0.85 -18.75 -17.88
N LYS A 201 0.31 -19.90 -17.48
CA LYS A 201 0.16 -21.10 -18.32
C LYS A 201 -1.00 -20.89 -19.30
N ILE A 202 -0.88 -19.90 -20.20
CA ILE A 202 -1.97 -19.50 -21.12
C ILE A 202 -2.47 -20.68 -21.95
N ASP A 203 -1.58 -21.59 -22.35
CA ASP A 203 -1.92 -22.76 -23.18
C ASP A 203 -2.88 -23.75 -22.47
N GLU A 204 -3.01 -23.65 -21.14
CA GLU A 204 -3.94 -24.44 -20.33
C GLU A 204 -5.28 -23.72 -20.07
N LEU A 205 -5.44 -22.50 -20.60
CA LEU A 205 -6.58 -21.63 -20.37
C LEU A 205 -7.42 -21.45 -21.63
N ASN A 206 -8.72 -21.27 -21.44
CA ASN A 206 -9.65 -20.94 -22.53
C ASN A 206 -9.79 -19.43 -22.62
N ALA A 207 -9.47 -18.87 -23.79
CA ALA A 207 -9.65 -17.45 -24.09
C ALA A 207 -10.92 -17.25 -24.94
N SER A 208 -11.86 -16.46 -24.42
CA SER A 208 -13.08 -16.07 -25.12
C SER A 208 -12.98 -14.59 -25.52
N PRO A 209 -12.86 -14.26 -26.82
CA PRO A 209 -12.81 -12.87 -27.29
C PRO A 209 -14.06 -12.09 -26.92
N ILE A 210 -13.89 -10.79 -26.64
CA ILE A 210 -14.98 -9.90 -26.21
C ILE A 210 -14.93 -8.58 -26.97
N ASP A 211 -16.10 -8.08 -27.33
CA ASP A 211 -16.25 -6.76 -27.94
C ASP A 211 -15.91 -5.63 -26.94
N GLU A 212 -15.24 -4.58 -27.42
CA GLU A 212 -14.91 -3.39 -26.62
C GLU A 212 -16.12 -2.73 -25.96
N LYS A 213 -17.31 -2.83 -26.57
CA LYS A 213 -18.56 -2.28 -26.00
C LYS A 213 -18.98 -2.99 -24.72
N ASP A 214 -18.51 -4.22 -24.49
CA ASP A 214 -18.96 -5.11 -23.43
C ASP A 214 -18.03 -5.10 -22.22
N ILE A 215 -16.81 -4.57 -22.37
CA ILE A 215 -15.86 -4.36 -21.28
C ILE A 215 -15.35 -2.93 -21.27
N TRP A 216 -15.35 -2.30 -20.10
CA TRP A 216 -14.69 -1.02 -19.88
C TRP A 216 -13.55 -1.19 -18.88
N ILE A 217 -12.39 -0.65 -19.21
CA ILE A 217 -11.16 -0.71 -18.40
C ILE A 217 -10.68 0.70 -18.11
N ASN A 218 -10.41 0.98 -16.84
CA ASN A 218 -9.92 2.29 -16.42
C ASN A 218 -8.43 2.45 -16.73
N GLU A 219 -8.11 2.94 -17.93
CA GLU A 219 -6.72 3.18 -18.33
C GLU A 219 -5.96 4.07 -17.35
N LYS A 220 -6.62 5.07 -16.75
CA LYS A 220 -5.99 6.00 -15.80
C LYS A 220 -5.47 5.26 -14.56
N PHE A 221 -6.18 4.21 -14.12
CA PHE A 221 -5.72 3.38 -13.02
C PHE A 221 -4.53 2.50 -13.42
N TYR A 222 -4.56 1.89 -14.62
CA TYR A 222 -3.53 0.93 -15.04
C TYR A 222 -2.27 1.56 -15.65
N LYS A 223 -2.32 2.82 -16.09
CA LYS A 223 -1.15 3.57 -16.61
C LYS A 223 0.01 3.71 -15.60
N LYS A 224 -0.22 3.43 -14.31
CA LYS A 224 0.85 3.37 -13.30
C LYS A 224 1.76 2.14 -13.44
N TYR A 225 1.32 1.12 -14.18
CA TYR A 225 2.11 -0.07 -14.49
C TYR A 225 2.78 0.11 -15.84
N SER A 226 4.11 0.15 -15.87
CA SER A 226 4.88 0.48 -17.07
C SER A 226 4.70 -0.48 -18.24
N PHE A 227 4.23 -1.70 -17.96
CA PHE A 227 3.97 -2.73 -18.96
C PHE A 227 2.53 -2.74 -19.48
N PHE A 228 1.63 -1.90 -18.93
CA PHE A 228 0.26 -1.81 -19.40
C PHE A 228 0.18 -0.96 -20.68
N SER A 229 -0.41 -1.55 -21.72
CA SER A 229 -0.75 -0.86 -22.95
C SER A 229 -2.19 -1.15 -23.34
N VAL A 230 -2.90 -0.13 -23.84
CA VAL A 230 -4.24 -0.29 -24.38
C VAL A 230 -4.18 -1.20 -25.60
N SER A 231 -5.08 -2.17 -25.67
CA SER A 231 -5.21 -3.11 -26.77
C SER A 231 -6.68 -3.36 -27.05
N ASN A 232 -7.02 -3.51 -28.32
CA ASN A 232 -8.34 -3.90 -28.79
C ASN A 232 -8.54 -5.42 -28.69
N ASP A 233 -7.45 -6.17 -28.53
CA ASP A 233 -7.48 -7.61 -28.30
C ASP A 233 -7.83 -7.89 -26.83
N ILE A 234 -9.13 -7.99 -26.55
CA ILE A 234 -9.68 -8.26 -25.22
C ILE A 234 -10.31 -9.65 -25.19
N SER A 235 -10.04 -10.42 -24.14
CA SER A 235 -10.64 -11.74 -23.93
C SER A 235 -10.85 -12.03 -22.45
N ILE A 236 -11.90 -12.79 -22.09
CA ILE A 236 -11.99 -13.41 -20.77
C ILE A 236 -11.18 -14.70 -20.80
N LEU A 237 -10.30 -14.88 -19.81
CA LEU A 237 -9.65 -16.17 -19.57
C LEU A 237 -10.46 -16.98 -18.57
N SER A 238 -10.65 -18.26 -18.87
CA SER A 238 -11.32 -19.21 -17.99
C SER A 238 -10.54 -20.52 -17.90
N ASN A 239 -10.69 -21.25 -16.80
CA ASN A 239 -10.10 -22.58 -16.66
C ASN A 239 -10.96 -23.64 -17.39
N SER A 240 -10.51 -24.90 -17.36
CA SER A 240 -11.22 -26.04 -17.97
C SER A 240 -12.59 -26.33 -17.35
N ALA A 241 -12.84 -25.88 -16.11
CA ALA A 241 -14.14 -25.99 -15.44
C ALA A 241 -15.10 -24.83 -15.78
N GLY A 242 -14.68 -23.88 -16.62
CA GLY A 242 -15.46 -22.71 -17.00
C GLY A 242 -15.46 -21.59 -15.96
N LEU A 243 -14.62 -21.65 -14.93
CA LEU A 243 -14.44 -20.55 -13.99
C LEU A 243 -13.67 -19.42 -14.67
N GLU A 244 -14.29 -18.24 -14.77
CA GLU A 244 -13.65 -17.02 -15.25
C GLU A 244 -12.56 -16.57 -14.28
N LEU A 245 -11.33 -16.46 -14.78
CA LEU A 245 -10.16 -16.07 -14.01
C LEU A 245 -9.92 -14.56 -14.03
N GLY A 246 -10.32 -13.89 -15.12
CA GLY A 246 -10.06 -12.47 -15.33
C GLY A 246 -10.07 -12.07 -16.81
N ILE A 247 -9.52 -10.89 -17.10
CA ILE A 247 -9.55 -10.28 -18.43
C ILE A 247 -8.12 -10.16 -18.97
N LEU A 248 -7.88 -10.68 -20.16
CA LEU A 248 -6.67 -10.48 -20.95
C LEU A 248 -6.85 -9.26 -21.86
N VAL A 249 -5.89 -8.33 -21.82
CA VAL A 249 -5.83 -7.11 -22.62
C VAL A 249 -4.45 -7.04 -23.27
N GLY A 250 -4.35 -7.47 -24.53
CA GLY A 250 -3.05 -7.65 -25.19
C GLY A 250 -2.13 -8.61 -24.40
N ASN A 251 -1.02 -8.09 -23.87
CA ASN A 251 -0.04 -8.86 -23.08
C ASN A 251 -0.26 -8.77 -21.56
N CYS A 252 -1.34 -8.14 -21.11
CA CYS A 252 -1.63 -7.91 -19.70
C CYS A 252 -2.85 -8.73 -19.27
N PHE A 253 -2.79 -9.33 -18.09
CA PHE A 253 -3.91 -10.03 -17.48
C PHE A 253 -4.36 -9.32 -16.19
N ILE A 254 -5.64 -9.02 -16.11
CA ILE A 254 -6.30 -8.41 -14.96
C ILE A 254 -7.10 -9.53 -14.27
N PRO A 255 -6.58 -10.15 -13.20
CA PRO A 255 -7.27 -11.23 -12.50
C PRO A 255 -8.47 -10.71 -11.73
N TYR A 256 -9.49 -11.56 -11.62
CA TYR A 256 -10.59 -11.34 -10.70
C TYR A 256 -10.18 -11.68 -9.27
N VAL A 257 -10.51 -10.77 -8.34
CA VAL A 257 -10.06 -10.82 -6.92
C VAL A 257 -10.58 -12.07 -6.17
N ASN A 258 -11.59 -12.76 -6.69
CA ASN A 258 -12.13 -13.97 -6.08
C ASN A 258 -11.44 -15.27 -6.53
N VAL A 259 -10.40 -15.18 -7.36
CA VAL A 259 -9.73 -16.33 -7.97
C VAL A 259 -8.33 -16.46 -7.41
N GLN A 260 -7.96 -17.65 -6.95
CA GLN A 260 -6.58 -17.95 -6.58
C GLN A 260 -5.74 -18.14 -7.84
N LEU A 261 -4.81 -17.22 -8.13
CA LEU A 261 -4.09 -17.23 -9.40
C LEU A 261 -2.91 -18.22 -9.43
N THR A 262 -2.33 -18.52 -8.27
CA THR A 262 -1.13 -19.38 -8.12
C THR A 262 -1.11 -20.64 -9.00
N PRO A 263 -2.17 -21.47 -9.09
CA PRO A 263 -2.14 -22.70 -9.89
C PRO A 263 -1.86 -22.48 -11.38
N PHE A 264 -2.21 -21.29 -11.88
CA PHE A 264 -2.10 -20.90 -13.29
C PHE A 264 -0.82 -20.13 -13.61
N ILE A 265 0.01 -19.82 -12.61
CA ILE A 265 1.32 -19.20 -12.78
C ILE A 265 2.35 -20.29 -13.13
N LYS A 266 3.22 -20.03 -14.10
CA LYS A 266 4.31 -20.96 -14.43
C LYS A 266 5.31 -21.04 -13.26
N PRO A 267 5.82 -22.23 -12.92
CA PRO A 267 6.67 -22.42 -11.73
C PRO A 267 7.85 -21.45 -11.63
N GLU A 268 8.50 -21.13 -12.75
CA GLU A 268 9.64 -20.23 -12.83
C GLU A 268 9.32 -18.77 -12.46
N PHE A 269 8.04 -18.37 -12.48
CA PHE A 269 7.60 -17.00 -12.14
C PHE A 269 6.91 -16.91 -10.76
N LEU A 270 6.65 -18.04 -10.08
CA LEU A 270 5.92 -18.04 -8.81
C LEU A 270 6.57 -17.16 -7.74
N LYS A 271 7.90 -17.21 -7.62
CA LYS A 271 8.65 -16.40 -6.65
C LYS A 271 8.44 -14.90 -6.91
N SER A 272 8.61 -14.47 -8.17
CA SER A 272 8.45 -13.06 -8.55
C SER A 272 7.00 -12.60 -8.41
N TYR A 273 6.04 -13.49 -8.67
CA TYR A 273 4.63 -13.25 -8.38
C TYR A 273 4.37 -12.99 -6.89
N TYR A 274 4.86 -13.86 -6.01
CA TYR A 274 4.71 -13.66 -4.57
C TYR A 274 5.45 -12.42 -4.06
N TYR A 275 6.62 -12.12 -4.61
CA TYR A 275 7.33 -10.88 -4.30
C TYR A 275 6.49 -9.64 -4.68
N ASN A 276 5.84 -9.63 -5.85
CA ASN A 276 4.94 -8.55 -6.23
C ASN A 276 3.72 -8.43 -5.32
N LEU A 277 3.11 -9.56 -4.94
CA LEU A 277 2.01 -9.58 -3.98
C LEU A 277 2.40 -8.98 -2.63
N LEU A 278 3.53 -9.40 -2.07
CA LEU A 278 4.05 -8.86 -0.81
C LEU A 278 4.26 -7.34 -0.93
N THR A 279 4.88 -6.90 -2.02
CA THR A 279 5.32 -5.52 -2.19
C THR A 279 4.25 -4.52 -2.62
N ASN A 280 3.20 -4.96 -3.31
CA ASN A 280 2.19 -4.08 -3.91
C ASN A 280 0.77 -4.31 -3.38
N THR A 281 0.49 -5.50 -2.84
CA THR A 281 -0.87 -5.91 -2.44
C THR A 281 -1.01 -6.01 -0.92
N PHE A 282 -0.04 -6.61 -0.22
CA PHE A 282 -0.12 -6.86 1.22
C PHE A 282 0.46 -5.77 2.11
N SER A 283 0.80 -4.62 1.54
CA SER A 283 1.60 -3.64 2.23
C SER A 283 1.25 -2.21 1.89
N LYS A 284 1.56 -1.34 2.85
CA LYS A 284 1.35 0.09 2.74
C LYS A 284 2.70 0.80 2.71
N LYS A 285 3.00 1.47 1.59
CA LYS A 285 4.07 2.48 1.59
C LYS A 285 3.56 3.72 2.33
N LYS A 286 4.15 4.04 3.49
CA LYS A 286 3.91 5.36 4.13
C LYS A 286 4.48 6.42 3.19
N ARG A 287 3.70 7.49 2.91
CA ARG A 287 4.23 8.64 2.17
C ARG A 287 5.32 9.27 3.04
N GLY A 288 6.56 9.18 2.60
CA GLY A 288 7.66 9.92 3.20
C GLY A 288 7.35 11.42 3.10
N VAL A 289 7.54 12.15 4.19
CA VAL A 289 7.67 13.60 4.11
C VAL A 289 9.07 13.86 3.61
N ASP A 290 9.22 14.45 2.42
CA ASP A 290 10.50 14.90 1.89
C ASP A 290 11.03 16.05 2.76
N ALA A 291 11.63 15.69 3.89
CA ALA A 291 12.33 16.64 4.73
C ALA A 291 13.62 17.08 4.01
N LYS A 292 13.87 18.38 3.98
CA LYS A 292 15.14 18.92 3.47
C LYS A 292 16.29 18.36 4.32
N VAL A 293 17.12 17.51 3.72
CA VAL A 293 18.29 16.92 4.38
C VAL A 293 19.36 18.01 4.57
N ASP A 294 19.86 18.13 5.80
CA ASP A 294 20.95 19.02 6.19
C ASP A 294 22.23 18.74 5.36
N ASP A 295 22.93 19.79 4.94
CA ASP A 295 24.10 19.63 4.07
C ASP A 295 25.27 18.89 4.76
N LEU A 296 25.38 19.00 6.09
CA LEU A 296 26.35 18.23 6.87
C LEU A 296 26.04 16.73 6.83
N VAL A 297 24.75 16.36 6.83
CA VAL A 297 24.31 14.96 6.69
C VAL A 297 24.59 14.44 5.29
N LYS A 298 24.40 15.27 4.25
CA LYS A 298 24.75 14.89 2.87
C LYS A 298 26.25 14.64 2.74
N ASP A 299 27.09 15.53 3.27
CA ASP A 299 28.54 15.35 3.27
C ASP A 299 28.94 14.07 4.00
N PHE A 300 28.41 13.85 5.21
CA PHE A 300 28.63 12.62 5.97
C PHE A 300 28.27 11.35 5.16
N ARG A 301 27.13 11.36 4.46
CA ARG A 301 26.68 10.25 3.59
C ARG A 301 27.69 9.92 2.48
N THR A 302 28.38 10.90 1.91
CA THR A 302 29.38 10.65 0.87
C THR A 302 30.64 9.96 1.39
N LYS A 303 30.84 9.95 2.71
CA LYS A 303 32.04 9.41 3.38
C LYS A 303 31.81 8.07 4.04
N VAL A 304 30.58 7.54 4.06
CA VAL A 304 30.24 6.32 4.81
C VAL A 304 30.94 5.07 4.29
N ASN A 305 31.36 5.06 3.02
CA ASN A 305 32.15 3.97 2.43
C ASN A 305 33.65 4.04 2.79
N ASN A 306 34.11 5.11 3.46
CA ASN A 306 35.51 5.25 3.84
C ASN A 306 35.81 4.35 5.05
N PRO A 307 36.73 3.38 4.93
CA PRO A 307 37.03 2.43 6.01
C PRO A 307 37.54 3.11 7.28
N LYS A 308 38.23 4.25 7.17
CA LYS A 308 38.70 5.02 8.34
C LYS A 308 37.55 5.60 9.15
N LEU A 309 36.49 6.05 8.47
CA LEU A 309 35.30 6.54 9.14
C LEU A 309 34.56 5.39 9.85
N SER A 310 34.41 4.23 9.21
CA SER A 310 33.84 3.03 9.86
C SER A 310 34.60 2.62 11.13
N LEU A 311 35.94 2.61 11.06
CA LEU A 311 36.79 2.34 12.22
C LEU A 311 36.54 3.37 13.32
N LEU A 312 36.55 4.66 12.99
CA LEU A 312 36.29 5.74 13.94
C LEU A 312 34.91 5.59 14.62
N LEU A 313 33.87 5.34 13.83
CA LEU A 313 32.49 5.19 14.33
C LEU A 313 32.32 3.96 15.22
N SER A 314 33.14 2.91 15.06
CA SER A 314 33.11 1.74 15.96
C SER A 314 33.45 2.07 17.42
N HIS A 315 34.19 3.17 17.65
CA HIS A 315 34.54 3.66 18.98
C HIS A 315 33.43 4.49 19.63
N LEU A 316 32.30 4.71 18.95
CA LEU A 316 31.18 5.45 19.51
C LEU A 316 30.57 4.72 20.71
N LYS A 317 30.63 5.38 21.87
CA LYS A 317 29.90 5.01 23.08
C LYS A 317 28.46 5.48 22.93
N ASN A 318 27.51 4.58 23.25
CA ASN A 318 26.07 4.81 23.14
C ASN A 318 25.62 5.34 21.76
N ASN A 319 26.32 4.93 20.69
CA ASN A 319 26.10 5.40 19.31
C ASN A 319 26.19 6.93 19.15
N PHE A 320 26.88 7.61 20.07
CA PHE A 320 26.76 9.07 20.21
C PHE A 320 28.10 9.82 20.29
N TYR A 321 29.05 9.32 21.09
CA TYR A 321 30.28 10.07 21.39
C TYR A 321 31.53 9.20 21.42
N LEU A 322 32.68 9.82 21.13
CA LEU A 322 34.01 9.25 21.25
C LEU A 322 34.66 9.72 22.55
N ASP A 323 35.40 8.82 23.19
CA ASP A 323 36.24 9.18 24.34
C ASP A 323 37.31 10.19 23.91
N GLY A 324 37.74 11.06 24.84
CA GLY A 324 38.76 12.08 24.55
C GLY A 324 40.13 11.50 24.18
N THR A 325 40.34 10.20 24.37
CA THR A 325 41.55 9.48 23.93
C THR A 325 41.53 9.07 22.47
N VAL A 326 40.38 9.11 21.80
CA VAL A 326 40.26 8.68 20.39
C VAL A 326 40.72 9.80 19.47
N VAL A 327 41.70 9.51 18.62
CA VAL A 327 42.21 10.46 17.63
C VAL A 327 41.25 10.53 16.44
N ILE A 328 40.77 11.73 16.12
CA ILE A 328 39.90 11.99 14.97
C ILE A 328 40.75 12.52 13.82
N ASP A 329 40.74 11.81 12.69
CA ASP A 329 41.39 12.27 11.47
C ASP A 329 40.83 13.64 11.03
N ALA A 330 41.72 14.52 10.55
CA ALA A 330 41.35 15.89 10.16
C ALA A 330 40.20 15.92 9.14
N GLU A 331 40.13 14.94 8.24
CA GLU A 331 39.05 14.76 7.25
C GLU A 331 37.66 14.61 7.88
N PHE A 332 37.54 14.07 9.09
CA PHE A 332 36.25 13.81 9.76
C PHE A 332 35.96 14.75 10.92
N SER A 333 36.93 15.60 11.30
CA SER A 333 36.85 16.48 12.47
C SER A 333 35.63 17.39 12.46
N HIS A 334 35.19 17.86 11.28
CA HIS A 334 34.03 18.73 11.13
C HIS A 334 32.69 18.04 11.39
N PHE A 335 32.65 16.71 11.54
CA PHE A 335 31.46 15.95 11.94
C PHE A 335 31.24 15.91 13.46
N PHE A 336 32.25 16.32 14.24
CA PHE A 336 32.23 16.22 15.70
C PHE A 336 32.27 17.59 16.39
N ASN A 337 31.79 17.62 17.63
CA ASN A 337 31.95 18.73 18.58
C ASN A 337 32.70 18.24 19.82
N SER A 338 33.64 19.04 20.34
CA SER A 338 34.23 18.80 21.65
C SER A 338 33.32 19.36 22.75
N VAL A 339 32.94 18.51 23.70
CA VAL A 339 32.05 18.86 24.82
C VAL A 339 32.54 18.25 26.12
N VAL A 340 32.04 18.76 27.25
CA VAL A 340 32.30 18.17 28.57
C VAL A 340 31.15 17.21 28.92
N SER A 341 31.50 15.97 29.19
CA SER A 341 30.57 14.91 29.60
C SER A 341 30.40 14.89 31.12
N VAL A 342 29.15 14.87 31.60
CA VAL A 342 28.81 14.65 33.00
C VAL A 342 27.83 13.47 33.11
N GLU A 343 28.23 12.45 33.85
CA GLU A 343 27.52 11.18 34.02
C GLU A 343 27.32 10.89 35.52
N GLN A 344 26.38 10.00 35.85
CA GLN A 344 26.16 9.47 37.20
C GLN A 344 25.82 10.53 38.27
N LEU A 345 25.15 11.61 37.86
CA LEU A 345 24.59 12.58 38.80
C LEU A 345 23.52 11.90 39.68
N GLU A 346 23.57 12.15 40.98
CA GLU A 346 22.63 11.54 41.94
C GLU A 346 21.19 11.93 41.63
N HIS A 347 20.23 11.02 41.79
CA HIS A 347 18.84 11.19 41.36
C HIS A 347 18.63 11.34 39.82
N LEU A 348 19.71 11.35 39.02
CA LEU A 348 19.71 11.47 37.56
C LEU A 348 20.67 10.47 36.90
N LYS A 349 20.88 9.30 37.52
CA LYS A 349 21.90 8.31 37.11
C LYS A 349 21.68 7.78 35.69
N ASP A 350 20.45 7.80 35.21
CA ASP A 350 20.07 7.32 33.87
C ASP A 350 20.24 8.38 32.78
N TYR A 351 20.68 9.60 33.12
CA TYR A 351 20.88 10.70 32.19
C TYR A 351 22.37 10.95 31.94
N HIS A 352 22.67 11.32 30.70
CA HIS A 352 23.99 11.77 30.26
C HIS A 352 23.91 13.24 29.86
N PHE A 353 24.60 14.11 30.59
CA PHE A 353 24.62 15.55 30.32
C PHE A 353 25.86 15.95 29.53
N LEU A 354 25.67 16.89 28.60
CA LEU A 354 26.70 17.43 27.74
C LEU A 354 26.75 18.94 27.93
N LEU A 355 27.90 19.43 28.32
CA LEU A 355 28.12 20.84 28.61
C LEU A 355 29.04 21.44 27.55
N SER A 356 28.84 22.73 27.26
CA SER A 356 29.79 23.50 26.48
C SER A 356 31.19 23.40 27.11
N PRO A 357 32.27 23.42 26.32
CA PRO A 357 33.62 23.46 26.87
C PRO A 357 33.99 24.79 27.55
N SER A 358 33.08 25.78 27.54
CA SER A 358 33.30 27.18 27.95
C SER A 358 34.15 27.37 29.22
N VAL A 359 34.89 28.48 29.22
CA VAL A 359 35.94 28.85 30.17
C VAL A 359 35.49 29.97 31.13
N GLN A 360 34.35 30.61 30.86
CA GLN A 360 33.81 31.66 31.72
C GLN A 360 33.10 31.06 32.95
N ALA A 361 33.16 31.77 34.09
CA ALA A 361 32.52 31.38 35.35
C ALA A 361 30.99 31.55 35.29
N GLU A 362 30.36 30.84 34.37
CA GLU A 362 28.92 30.81 34.14
C GLU A 362 28.33 29.45 34.54
N THR A 363 27.03 29.44 34.77
CA THR A 363 26.27 28.21 35.03
C THR A 363 26.32 27.31 33.81
N ALA A 364 26.94 26.14 33.97
CA ALA A 364 27.02 25.13 32.94
C ALA A 364 25.77 24.23 32.93
N LEU A 365 25.24 23.88 34.11
CA LEU A 365 24.00 23.09 34.26
C LEU A 365 23.34 23.39 35.61
N GLY A 366 22.03 23.63 35.60
CA GLY A 366 21.21 23.68 36.81
C GLY A 366 20.07 22.67 36.71
N VAL A 367 19.86 21.85 37.74
CA VAL A 367 18.75 20.91 37.82
C VAL A 367 17.93 21.20 39.07
N TYR A 368 16.70 21.64 38.86
CA TYR A 368 15.73 21.94 39.90
C TYR A 368 14.49 21.04 39.74
N THR A 369 14.08 20.37 40.81
CA THR A 369 12.83 19.61 40.83
C THR A 369 11.69 20.41 41.43
N ASN A 370 10.53 20.40 40.78
CA ASN A 370 9.30 21.00 41.30
C ASN A 370 8.65 20.16 42.42
N VAL A 371 9.01 18.87 42.51
CA VAL A 371 8.53 17.95 43.55
C VAL A 371 9.72 17.50 44.38
N LYS A 372 9.68 17.73 45.69
CA LYS A 372 10.78 17.36 46.58
C LYS A 372 10.95 15.84 46.57
N LYS A 373 12.09 15.37 46.06
CA LYS A 373 12.48 13.96 46.14
C LYS A 373 13.35 13.81 47.38
N ASP A 374 12.82 13.13 48.39
CA ASP A 374 13.52 12.81 49.65
C ASP A 374 13.81 14.02 50.58
N THR A 375 14.73 13.87 51.54
CA THR A 375 15.16 14.94 52.46
C THR A 375 15.94 16.08 51.78
N ASP A 376 16.42 15.85 50.56
CA ASP A 376 17.25 16.78 49.79
C ASP A 376 16.49 18.05 49.34
N TYR A 377 17.22 19.12 49.00
CA TYR A 377 16.65 20.36 48.48
C TYR A 377 16.07 20.19 47.06
N ASN A 378 15.15 21.07 46.67
CA ASN A 378 14.61 21.11 45.31
C ASN A 378 15.68 21.43 44.25
N LEU A 379 16.73 22.17 44.61
CA LEU A 379 17.92 22.31 43.77
C LEU A 379 18.80 21.08 43.93
N ILE A 380 18.75 20.17 42.95
CA ILE A 380 19.44 18.88 43.01
C ILE A 380 20.91 19.05 42.62
N HIS A 381 21.18 19.79 41.54
CA HIS A 381 22.53 20.04 41.05
C HIS A 381 22.68 21.44 40.48
N TRP A 382 23.83 22.06 40.75
CA TRP A 382 24.28 23.25 40.07
C TRP A 382 25.77 23.10 39.74
N LEU A 383 26.11 23.18 38.45
CA LEU A 383 27.46 23.02 37.92
C LEU A 383 27.91 24.32 37.27
N ASN A 384 29.08 24.82 37.66
CA ASN A 384 29.73 25.97 37.03
C ASN A 384 31.08 25.55 36.46
N HIS A 385 31.47 26.15 35.34
CA HIS A 385 32.85 26.00 34.84
C HIS A 385 33.84 26.65 35.80
N ASP A 386 34.98 25.98 36.01
CA ASP A 386 36.10 26.47 36.80
C ASP A 386 37.39 26.32 35.99
N GLY A 387 37.63 27.32 35.13
CA GLY A 387 38.71 27.30 34.14
C GLY A 387 38.57 26.18 33.09
N ASP A 388 39.71 25.82 32.48
CA ASP A 388 39.74 24.91 31.33
C ASP A 388 39.58 23.43 31.69
N SER A 389 39.89 23.05 32.94
CA SER A 389 40.03 21.63 33.31
C SER A 389 39.07 21.17 34.40
N LYS A 390 38.28 22.06 35.02
CA LYS A 390 37.43 21.70 36.17
C LYS A 390 35.99 22.21 36.06
N VAL A 391 35.12 21.57 36.82
CA VAL A 391 33.72 21.94 37.07
C VAL A 391 33.50 21.93 38.58
N ASN A 392 32.92 23.02 39.10
CA ASN A 392 32.49 23.12 40.49
C ASN A 392 31.04 22.67 40.63
N HIS A 393 30.81 21.69 41.52
CA HIS A 393 29.51 21.08 41.77
C HIS A 393 28.94 21.49 43.12
N TYR A 394 27.83 22.22 43.08
CA TYR A 394 27.07 22.65 44.24
C TYR A 394 25.84 21.74 44.40
N ARG A 395 25.73 21.12 45.57
CA ARG A 395 24.58 20.27 45.97
C ARG A 395 24.03 20.65 47.36
N SER A 396 24.79 21.41 48.13
CA SER A 396 24.44 21.86 49.48
C SER A 396 25.10 23.21 49.75
N VAL A 397 24.76 23.83 50.88
CA VAL A 397 25.30 25.13 51.34
C VAL A 397 26.81 25.05 51.66
N SER A 398 27.37 23.85 51.77
CA SER A 398 28.82 23.62 51.91
C SER A 398 29.59 24.05 50.65
N ALA A 399 30.91 24.20 50.79
CA ALA A 399 31.80 24.49 49.65
C ALA A 399 31.56 23.50 48.48
N PRO A 400 31.63 23.99 47.22
CA PRO A 400 31.43 23.14 46.05
C PRO A 400 32.50 22.05 45.97
N LYS A 401 32.13 20.89 45.42
CA LYS A 401 33.09 19.85 45.07
C LYS A 401 33.64 20.14 43.69
N SER A 402 34.96 20.29 43.59
CA SER A 402 35.63 20.47 42.30
C SER A 402 35.92 19.12 41.66
N SER A 403 35.64 18.98 40.37
CA SER A 403 35.83 17.75 39.60
C SER A 403 36.49 18.05 38.25
N SER A 404 37.29 17.13 37.72
CA SER A 404 37.92 17.29 36.41
C SER A 404 36.91 17.18 35.27
N LYS A 405 36.99 18.08 34.28
CA LYS A 405 36.22 18.01 33.03
C LYS A 405 36.60 16.73 32.28
N LYS A 406 35.60 15.89 31.97
CA LYS A 406 35.74 14.74 31.06
C LYS A 406 35.40 15.20 29.65
N PHE A 407 36.41 15.54 28.86
CA PHE A 407 36.21 15.93 27.46
C PHE A 407 35.90 14.73 26.59
N VAL A 408 34.90 14.87 25.73
CA VAL A 408 34.48 13.87 24.75
C VAL A 408 34.18 14.54 23.42
N SER A 409 34.23 13.79 22.32
CA SER A 409 33.83 14.27 21.00
C SER A 409 32.50 13.66 20.58
N THR A 410 31.45 14.47 20.51
CA THR A 410 30.11 14.02 20.12
C THR A 410 29.87 14.24 18.64
N LEU A 411 29.12 13.36 17.98
CA LEU A 411 28.56 13.68 16.66
C LEU A 411 27.77 14.98 16.74
N LYS A 412 27.90 15.84 15.72
CA LYS A 412 27.07 17.05 15.61
C LYS A 412 25.59 16.66 15.59
N PRO A 413 24.67 17.51 16.11
CA PRO A 413 23.28 17.13 16.33
C PRO A 413 22.57 16.53 15.11
N SER A 414 22.71 17.14 13.92
CA SER A 414 22.07 16.64 12.69
C SER A 414 22.59 15.25 12.29
N ILE A 415 23.90 15.00 12.43
CA ILE A 415 24.50 13.68 12.19
C ILE A 415 24.06 12.69 13.26
N CYS A 416 24.01 13.08 14.54
CA CYS A 416 23.58 12.20 15.62
C CYS A 416 22.17 11.65 15.38
N TYR A 417 21.19 12.52 15.13
CA TYR A 417 19.83 12.08 14.83
C TYR A 417 19.78 11.20 13.58
N TYR A 418 20.52 11.55 12.53
CA TYR A 418 20.64 10.71 11.33
C TYR A 418 21.26 9.34 11.62
N PHE A 419 22.33 9.30 12.41
CA PHE A 419 23.08 8.08 12.75
C PHE A 419 22.23 7.08 13.52
N LEU A 420 21.40 7.59 14.44
CA LEU A 420 20.49 6.78 15.24
C LEU A 420 19.25 6.31 14.46
N SER A 421 18.78 7.11 13.49
CA SER A 421 17.50 6.85 12.82
C SER A 421 17.60 6.14 11.47
N LYS A 422 18.65 6.38 10.67
CA LYS A 422 18.65 5.99 9.26
C LYS A 422 20.01 5.64 8.66
N TYR A 423 21.12 5.97 9.33
CA TYR A 423 22.46 5.75 8.77
C TYR A 423 22.69 4.34 8.23
N PHE A 424 22.36 3.31 9.02
CA PHE A 424 22.68 1.95 8.60
C PHE A 424 21.74 1.41 7.52
N GLU A 425 20.47 1.82 7.52
CA GLU A 425 19.58 1.55 6.41
C GLU A 425 20.09 2.17 5.10
N ASP A 426 20.45 3.46 5.13
CA ASP A 426 21.03 4.12 3.94
C ASP A 426 22.32 3.42 3.49
N PHE A 427 23.15 2.95 4.44
CA PHE A 427 24.38 2.21 4.16
C PHE A 427 24.09 0.91 3.38
N VAL A 428 23.12 0.11 3.85
CA VAL A 428 22.68 -1.11 3.16
C VAL A 428 22.03 -0.77 1.82
N GLU A 429 21.21 0.28 1.77
CA GLU A 429 20.52 0.71 0.56
C GLU A 429 21.51 1.10 -0.55
N ILE A 430 22.61 1.79 -0.22
CA ILE A 430 23.67 2.11 -1.17
C ILE A 430 24.25 0.82 -1.77
N ILE A 431 24.54 -0.20 -0.94
CA ILE A 431 25.03 -1.50 -1.41
C ILE A 431 24.02 -2.14 -2.37
N LEU A 432 22.73 -2.16 -2.01
CA LEU A 432 21.69 -2.77 -2.85
C LEU A 432 21.54 -2.04 -4.19
N LYS A 433 21.58 -0.70 -4.19
CA LYS A 433 21.52 0.14 -5.40
C LYS A 433 22.71 -0.08 -6.32
N GLU A 434 23.93 -0.02 -5.79
CA GLU A 434 25.17 -0.18 -6.59
C GLU A 434 25.24 -1.53 -7.30
N ASN A 435 24.65 -2.57 -6.73
CA ASN A 435 24.65 -3.92 -7.29
C ASN A 435 23.36 -4.26 -8.08
N GLY A 436 22.44 -3.30 -8.22
CA GLY A 436 21.22 -3.44 -9.00
C GLY A 436 20.30 -4.56 -8.52
N TYR A 437 20.11 -4.66 -7.20
CA TYR A 437 19.13 -5.57 -6.61
C TYR A 437 17.70 -5.08 -6.85
N THR A 438 16.76 -6.01 -6.94
CA THR A 438 15.32 -5.72 -6.81
C THR A 438 14.96 -5.79 -5.34
N TYR A 439 14.57 -4.66 -4.74
CA TYR A 439 14.23 -4.60 -3.33
C TYR A 439 13.20 -3.49 -3.03
N VAL A 440 12.55 -3.57 -1.87
CA VAL A 440 11.75 -2.48 -1.28
C VAL A 440 12.20 -2.20 0.15
N THR A 441 11.92 -0.99 0.65
CA THR A 441 12.28 -0.57 2.00
C THR A 441 11.07 -0.13 2.82
N ASN A 442 11.23 -0.09 4.16
CA ASN A 442 10.25 0.43 5.12
C ASN A 442 8.84 -0.13 4.88
N HIS A 443 8.79 -1.46 4.84
CA HIS A 443 7.63 -2.19 4.41
C HIS A 443 6.77 -2.59 5.61
N HIS A 444 5.49 -2.26 5.58
CA HIS A 444 4.59 -2.57 6.71
C HIS A 444 3.57 -3.62 6.31
N PHE A 445 3.56 -4.73 7.04
CA PHE A 445 2.52 -5.74 6.97
C PHE A 445 1.50 -5.53 8.08
N THR A 446 0.22 -5.63 7.73
CA THR A 446 -0.87 -5.48 8.71
C THR A 446 -1.86 -6.63 8.64
N ILE A 447 -2.52 -6.86 9.76
CA ILE A 447 -3.57 -7.85 9.94
C ILE A 447 -4.71 -7.15 10.67
N ASP A 448 -5.94 -7.26 10.15
CA ASP A 448 -7.11 -6.61 10.73
C ASP A 448 -6.93 -5.08 10.89
N LYS A 449 -6.17 -4.47 9.97
CA LYS A 449 -5.78 -3.06 9.93
C LYS A 449 -4.82 -2.62 11.04
N GLU A 450 -4.25 -3.55 11.80
CA GLU A 450 -3.21 -3.29 12.81
C GLU A 450 -1.81 -3.64 12.30
N GLU A 451 -0.82 -2.79 12.61
CA GLU A 451 0.57 -3.03 12.19
C GLU A 451 1.12 -4.29 12.88
N HIS A 452 1.41 -5.31 12.08
CA HIS A 452 1.90 -6.59 12.58
C HIS A 452 3.42 -6.61 12.63
N THR A 453 4.07 -6.15 11.55
CA THR A 453 5.53 -5.99 11.51
C THR A 453 5.93 -4.95 10.47
N GLU A 454 7.07 -4.31 10.74
CA GLU A 454 7.83 -3.52 9.78
C GLU A 454 9.03 -4.33 9.28
N VAL A 455 9.46 -4.03 8.05
CA VAL A 455 10.64 -4.61 7.39
C VAL A 455 11.50 -3.50 6.87
N ASP A 456 12.77 -3.52 7.25
CA ASP A 456 13.71 -2.52 6.77
C ASP A 456 13.98 -2.75 5.27
N PHE A 457 14.23 -4.01 4.85
CA PHE A 457 14.34 -4.39 3.44
C PHE A 457 13.70 -5.74 3.11
N LEU A 458 13.05 -5.81 1.95
CA LEU A 458 12.66 -7.05 1.31
C LEU A 458 13.39 -7.14 -0.03
N ILE A 459 14.23 -8.16 -0.22
CA ILE A 459 15.09 -8.32 -1.38
C ILE A 459 14.66 -9.56 -2.18
N GLU A 460 14.51 -9.41 -3.49
CA GLU A 460 14.30 -10.53 -4.39
C GLU A 460 15.65 -11.03 -4.95
N THR A 461 15.91 -12.32 -4.78
CA THR A 461 17.06 -13.02 -5.39
C THR A 461 16.56 -14.09 -6.37
N PRO A 462 17.38 -14.72 -7.22
CA PRO A 462 16.93 -15.79 -8.12
C PRO A 462 16.23 -16.95 -7.41
N THR A 463 16.72 -17.34 -6.23
CA THR A 463 16.26 -18.56 -5.54
C THR A 463 15.32 -18.31 -4.37
N LYS A 464 15.36 -17.12 -3.75
CA LYS A 464 14.67 -16.83 -2.49
C LYS A 464 14.24 -15.37 -2.35
N ILE A 465 13.33 -15.11 -1.41
CA ILE A 465 12.99 -13.77 -0.94
C ILE A 465 13.70 -13.54 0.41
N THR A 466 14.51 -12.49 0.53
CA THR A 466 15.26 -12.20 1.75
C THR A 466 14.62 -11.07 2.54
N TYR A 467 14.27 -11.37 3.78
CA TYR A 467 13.76 -10.45 4.78
C TYR A 467 14.90 -9.90 5.61
N VAL A 468 15.10 -8.59 5.59
CA VAL A 468 16.25 -7.96 6.24
C VAL A 468 15.80 -6.99 7.32
N GLU A 469 16.32 -7.19 8.52
CA GLU A 469 16.26 -6.22 9.61
C GLU A 469 17.65 -5.60 9.79
N ALA A 470 17.72 -4.28 9.66
CA ALA A 470 18.92 -3.49 9.82
C ALA A 470 18.96 -2.86 11.23
N LYS A 471 20.12 -2.97 11.88
CA LYS A 471 20.36 -2.34 13.19
C LYS A 471 21.75 -1.72 13.22
N THR A 472 21.88 -0.47 13.64
CA THR A 472 23.20 0.16 13.77
C THR A 472 24.14 -0.66 14.66
N LYS A 473 23.62 -1.25 15.75
CA LYS A 473 24.37 -2.13 16.65
C LYS A 473 23.58 -3.38 17.04
N ILE A 474 24.13 -4.57 16.77
CA ILE A 474 23.54 -5.86 17.16
C ILE A 474 23.88 -6.18 18.63
N SER A 475 22.88 -6.68 19.35
CA SER A 475 22.97 -7.18 20.72
C SER A 475 22.18 -8.49 20.83
N LYS A 476 22.34 -9.22 21.94
CA LYS A 476 21.55 -10.42 22.18
C LYS A 476 20.04 -10.16 22.18
N PHE A 477 19.61 -9.01 22.70
CA PHE A 477 18.20 -8.64 22.77
C PHE A 477 17.60 -8.42 21.38
N TYR A 478 18.39 -7.89 20.44
CA TYR A 478 17.96 -7.77 19.05
C TYR A 478 17.86 -9.14 18.37
N ILE A 479 18.83 -10.03 18.59
CA ILE A 479 18.79 -11.41 18.07
C ILE A 479 17.54 -12.14 18.59
N GLU A 480 17.29 -12.12 19.90
CA GLU A 480 16.10 -12.73 20.52
C GLU A 480 14.79 -12.12 20.00
N GLY A 481 14.75 -10.80 19.89
CA GLY A 481 13.59 -10.08 19.36
C GLY A 481 13.28 -10.47 17.91
N TYR A 482 14.31 -10.57 17.07
CA TYR A 482 14.16 -10.93 15.67
C TYR A 482 13.81 -12.42 15.48
N LEU A 483 14.37 -13.33 16.29
CA LEU A 483 13.97 -14.74 16.29
C LEU A 483 12.46 -14.92 16.54
N ARG A 484 11.90 -14.19 17.52
CA ARG A 484 10.45 -14.22 17.79
C ARG A 484 9.62 -13.70 16.62
N ARG A 485 10.05 -12.60 15.99
CA ARG A 485 9.37 -12.05 14.81
C ARG A 485 9.44 -13.00 13.60
N ALA A 486 10.62 -13.58 13.33
CA ALA A 486 10.81 -14.53 12.26
C ALA A 486 9.93 -15.78 12.43
N SER A 487 9.84 -16.33 13.66
CA SER A 487 8.93 -17.44 13.98
C SER A 487 7.47 -17.11 13.63
N GLN A 488 6.97 -15.94 14.06
CA GLN A 488 5.60 -15.50 13.76
C GLN A 488 5.35 -15.34 12.26
N LEU A 489 6.32 -14.78 11.54
CA LEU A 489 6.24 -14.57 10.09
C LEU A 489 6.25 -15.87 9.29
N ILE A 490 7.01 -16.88 9.74
CA ILE A 490 7.05 -18.19 9.08
C ILE A 490 5.64 -18.79 8.99
N ASP A 491 4.82 -18.66 10.03
CA ASP A 491 3.45 -19.16 10.01
C ASP A 491 2.57 -18.39 9.03
N LYS A 492 2.78 -17.08 8.90
CA LYS A 492 2.06 -16.24 7.93
C LYS A 492 2.47 -16.52 6.48
N PHE A 493 3.71 -16.95 6.27
CA PHE A 493 4.25 -17.33 4.97
C PHE A 493 4.08 -18.81 4.62
N LYS A 494 3.35 -19.60 5.42
CA LYS A 494 3.15 -21.04 5.16
C LYS A 494 2.77 -21.35 3.71
N MET A 495 1.83 -20.59 3.14
CA MET A 495 1.39 -20.77 1.77
C MET A 495 2.52 -20.59 0.74
N LEU A 496 3.48 -19.70 0.99
CA LEU A 496 4.64 -19.51 0.11
C LEU A 496 5.57 -20.74 0.19
N TYR A 497 5.81 -21.25 1.40
CA TYR A 497 6.64 -22.44 1.59
C TYR A 497 6.01 -23.69 0.98
N ASP A 498 4.69 -23.85 1.09
CA ASP A 498 3.94 -24.97 0.51
C ASP A 498 4.07 -24.98 -1.03
N GLU A 499 4.24 -23.80 -1.64
CA GLU A 499 4.48 -23.59 -3.09
C GLU A 499 5.98 -23.61 -3.46
N GLY A 500 6.85 -24.03 -2.54
CA GLY A 500 8.29 -24.16 -2.77
C GLY A 500 9.07 -22.84 -2.77
N ILE A 501 8.47 -21.74 -2.31
CA ILE A 501 9.15 -20.45 -2.22
C ILE A 501 9.96 -20.37 -0.93
N GLU A 502 11.26 -20.17 -1.06
CA GLU A 502 12.15 -19.99 0.08
C GLU A 502 12.17 -18.53 0.56
N ILE A 503 12.06 -18.36 1.87
CA ILE A 503 12.22 -17.07 2.54
C ILE A 503 13.38 -17.17 3.53
N GLN A 504 14.33 -16.26 3.39
CA GLN A 504 15.48 -16.13 4.29
C GLN A 504 15.29 -14.95 5.23
N PHE A 505 15.67 -15.11 6.49
CA PHE A 505 15.65 -14.05 7.50
C PHE A 505 17.07 -13.61 7.82
N LEU A 506 17.34 -12.32 7.69
CA LEU A 506 18.66 -11.71 7.85
C LEU A 506 18.59 -10.58 8.87
N LEU A 507 19.34 -10.71 9.97
CA LEU A 507 19.60 -9.62 10.90
C LEU A 507 20.99 -9.06 10.62
N ILE A 508 21.04 -7.84 10.12
CA ILE A 508 22.26 -7.17 9.70
C ILE A 508 22.53 -5.92 10.54
N GLY A 509 23.79 -5.67 10.84
CA GLY A 509 24.21 -4.48 11.58
C GLY A 509 25.60 -3.99 11.25
N SER A 510 25.84 -2.71 11.54
CA SER A 510 27.17 -2.11 11.34
C SER A 510 28.13 -2.57 12.44
N PHE A 511 27.67 -2.56 13.69
CA PHE A 511 28.48 -2.90 14.86
C PHE A 511 27.85 -4.02 15.68
N SER A 512 28.63 -4.63 16.56
CA SER A 512 28.16 -5.57 17.57
C SER A 512 28.46 -5.05 18.98
N ASP A 513 27.68 -5.50 19.96
CA ASP A 513 28.05 -5.38 21.36
C ASP A 513 28.64 -6.68 21.92
N LYS A 514 29.14 -6.61 23.16
CA LYS A 514 29.76 -7.74 23.85
C LYS A 514 28.79 -8.91 24.10
N THR A 515 27.48 -8.66 24.14
CA THR A 515 26.47 -9.67 24.50
C THR A 515 26.19 -10.64 23.36
N VAL A 516 26.61 -10.33 22.12
CA VAL A 516 26.53 -11.27 20.99
C VAL A 516 27.35 -12.54 21.27
N SER A 517 28.39 -12.45 22.10
CA SER A 517 29.18 -13.63 22.53
C SER A 517 28.37 -14.66 23.32
N ASP A 518 27.18 -14.33 23.83
CA ASP A 518 26.26 -15.31 24.45
C ASP A 518 25.85 -16.42 23.43
N TYR A 519 26.01 -16.18 22.12
CA TYR A 519 25.77 -17.14 21.03
C TYR A 519 27.04 -17.91 20.60
N GLN A 520 28.05 -18.02 21.47
CA GLN A 520 29.38 -18.57 21.14
C GLN A 520 29.32 -19.94 20.42
N TYR A 521 28.41 -20.82 20.84
CA TYR A 521 28.23 -22.14 20.21
C TYR A 521 27.97 -22.01 18.69
N PHE A 522 27.07 -21.12 18.27
CA PHE A 522 26.73 -20.91 16.87
C PHE A 522 27.83 -20.16 16.11
N ILE A 523 28.50 -19.23 16.78
CA ILE A 523 29.64 -18.49 16.25
C ILE A 523 30.81 -19.42 15.92
N ASP A 524 31.07 -20.42 16.77
CA ASP A 524 32.11 -21.42 16.55
C ASP A 524 31.71 -22.43 15.47
N ALA A 525 30.45 -22.88 15.51
CA ALA A 525 29.92 -23.84 14.55
C ALA A 525 29.87 -23.30 13.11
N SER A 526 29.88 -21.98 12.89
CA SER A 526 29.82 -21.41 11.54
C SER A 526 31.09 -21.61 10.71
N GLY A 527 32.22 -22.00 11.33
CA GLY A 527 33.50 -22.20 10.64
C GLY A 527 34.14 -20.91 10.08
N LYS A 528 33.48 -19.75 10.20
CA LYS A 528 33.96 -18.47 9.65
C LYS A 528 35.19 -17.88 10.38
N LYS A 529 35.60 -18.47 11.51
CA LYS A 529 36.86 -18.09 12.20
C LYS A 529 38.09 -18.31 11.34
N GLU A 530 38.10 -19.37 10.53
CA GLU A 530 39.23 -19.72 9.66
C GLU A 530 39.43 -18.71 8.53
N SER A 531 38.37 -17.97 8.14
CA SER A 531 38.41 -16.90 7.15
C SER A 531 38.64 -15.51 7.77
N GLY A 532 38.97 -15.42 9.07
CA GLY A 532 39.22 -14.16 9.76
C GLY A 532 37.97 -13.37 10.17
N TYR A 533 36.80 -14.02 10.16
CA TYR A 533 35.55 -13.50 10.72
C TYR A 533 35.32 -14.02 12.14
N ASN A 534 34.34 -13.46 12.87
CA ASN A 534 34.01 -13.88 14.25
C ASN A 534 35.20 -13.74 15.24
N ILE A 535 36.15 -12.87 14.94
CA ILE A 535 37.34 -12.57 15.74
C ILE A 535 37.59 -11.06 15.80
N ALA A 536 38.27 -10.60 16.84
CA ALA A 536 38.67 -9.19 16.94
C ALA A 536 39.61 -8.79 15.79
N ARG A 537 39.42 -7.60 15.24
CA ARG A 537 40.27 -7.02 14.18
C ARG A 537 41.00 -5.79 14.72
N GLU A 538 42.22 -5.59 14.23
CA GLU A 538 43.03 -4.43 14.61
C GLU A 538 42.31 -3.11 14.28
N GLY A 539 42.33 -2.15 15.21
CA GLY A 539 41.71 -0.83 15.06
C GLY A 539 40.19 -0.78 15.24
N LEU A 540 39.50 -1.93 15.22
CA LEU A 540 38.05 -2.03 15.37
C LEU A 540 37.66 -2.31 16.82
N ASN A 541 36.72 -1.52 17.38
CA ASN A 541 36.29 -1.63 18.79
C ASN A 541 35.15 -2.63 19.03
N CYS A 542 34.83 -3.45 18.03
CA CYS A 542 33.83 -4.51 18.13
C CYS A 542 34.29 -5.75 17.35
N ILE A 543 33.63 -6.88 17.58
CA ILE A 543 33.89 -8.11 16.84
C ILE A 543 32.90 -8.18 15.67
N PRO A 544 33.36 -8.23 14.41
CA PRO A 544 32.48 -8.49 13.29
C PRO A 544 32.00 -9.94 13.34
N TYR A 545 30.71 -10.14 13.09
CA TYR A 545 30.06 -11.44 13.22
C TYR A 545 29.39 -11.87 11.91
N HIS A 546 29.43 -13.17 11.64
CA HIS A 546 28.71 -13.86 10.59
C HIS A 546 28.44 -15.30 11.05
N PHE A 547 27.18 -15.58 11.41
CA PHE A 547 26.74 -16.89 11.89
C PHE A 547 25.22 -17.05 11.75
N ASP A 548 24.74 -18.29 11.82
CA ASP A 548 23.32 -18.60 11.80
C ASP A 548 22.82 -19.02 13.17
N VAL A 549 21.58 -18.64 13.51
CA VAL A 549 20.91 -19.05 14.75
C VAL A 549 19.62 -19.78 14.41
N PRO A 550 19.39 -21.00 14.93
CA PRO A 550 18.15 -21.72 14.69
C PRO A 550 16.96 -21.01 15.32
N ILE A 551 15.81 -21.08 14.65
CA ILE A 551 14.54 -20.60 15.16
C ILE A 551 13.94 -21.72 16.02
N PRO A 552 13.83 -21.56 17.36
CA PRO A 552 13.63 -22.68 18.29
C PRO A 552 12.40 -23.56 18.01
N ASP A 553 11.33 -22.99 17.46
CA ASP A 553 10.05 -23.65 17.20
C ASP A 553 9.81 -23.96 15.71
N LYS A 554 10.79 -23.71 14.83
CA LYS A 554 10.68 -23.92 13.37
C LYS A 554 11.85 -24.80 12.89
N GLU A 555 11.57 -26.10 12.75
CA GLU A 555 12.58 -27.08 12.34
C GLU A 555 13.26 -26.70 11.02
N GLY A 556 14.59 -26.80 11.00
CA GLY A 556 15.40 -26.52 9.81
C GLY A 556 15.44 -25.04 9.38
N ARG A 557 14.84 -24.12 10.15
CA ARG A 557 14.84 -22.68 9.85
C ARG A 557 15.81 -21.94 10.76
N THR A 558 16.51 -20.97 10.17
CA THR A 558 17.50 -20.14 10.87
C THR A 558 17.28 -18.67 10.54
N ILE A 559 17.84 -17.79 11.37
CA ILE A 559 18.17 -16.43 10.97
C ILE A 559 19.68 -16.35 10.74
N THR A 560 20.10 -15.61 9.72
CA THR A 560 21.51 -15.26 9.52
C THR A 560 21.78 -13.94 10.24
N VAL A 561 22.86 -13.88 11.04
CA VAL A 561 23.26 -12.71 11.82
C VAL A 561 24.60 -12.18 11.30
N ILE A 562 24.61 -10.91 10.90
CA ILE A 562 25.78 -10.26 10.28
C ILE A 562 26.05 -8.92 10.96
N ALA A 563 27.25 -8.75 11.52
CA ALA A 563 27.75 -7.46 11.99
C ALA A 563 29.04 -7.13 11.24
N GLU A 564 29.02 -6.14 10.35
CA GLU A 564 30.19 -5.73 9.57
C GLU A 564 30.18 -4.21 9.30
N PRO A 565 31.13 -3.46 9.89
CA PRO A 565 31.18 -2.01 9.78
C PRO A 565 31.85 -1.52 8.49
N GLU A 566 32.68 -2.35 7.85
CA GLU A 566 33.41 -1.97 6.65
C GLU A 566 32.55 -2.19 5.39
N PHE A 567 32.36 -1.14 4.59
CA PHE A 567 31.44 -1.12 3.45
C PHE A 567 31.71 -2.23 2.43
N GLU A 568 32.95 -2.33 1.94
CA GLU A 568 33.32 -3.33 0.93
C GLU A 568 33.16 -4.76 1.45
N LYS A 569 33.46 -5.00 2.73
CA LYS A 569 33.28 -6.32 3.34
C LYS A 569 31.81 -6.67 3.46
N LEU A 570 30.98 -5.73 3.93
CA LEU A 570 29.54 -5.96 4.03
C LEU A 570 28.91 -6.18 2.65
N LYS A 571 29.36 -5.45 1.64
CA LYS A 571 28.97 -5.64 0.24
C LYS A 571 29.27 -7.05 -0.24
N GLN A 572 30.48 -7.57 0.01
CA GLN A 572 30.81 -8.95 -0.35
C GLN A 572 29.94 -9.97 0.38
N ILE A 573 29.67 -9.76 1.68
CA ILE A 573 28.79 -10.64 2.43
C ILE A 573 27.36 -10.62 1.87
N ILE A 574 26.81 -9.44 1.55
CA ILE A 574 25.48 -9.30 0.95
C ILE A 574 25.42 -10.04 -0.40
N LEU A 575 26.45 -9.93 -1.23
CA LEU A 575 26.56 -10.65 -2.50
C LEU A 575 26.61 -12.18 -2.30
N GLU A 576 27.23 -12.66 -1.22
CA GLU A 576 27.28 -14.09 -0.85
C GLU A 576 25.91 -14.59 -0.35
N VAL A 577 25.28 -13.87 0.58
CA VAL A 577 24.04 -14.34 1.23
C VAL A 577 22.80 -14.10 0.39
N CYS A 578 22.81 -13.07 -0.46
CA CYS A 578 21.76 -12.71 -1.40
C CYS A 578 22.32 -12.77 -2.83
N PRO A 579 22.53 -13.95 -3.43
CA PRO A 579 23.08 -14.06 -4.78
C PRO A 579 22.15 -13.41 -5.82
N LYS A 580 22.71 -12.91 -6.92
CA LYS A 580 21.97 -12.29 -8.03
C LYS A 580 21.84 -13.21 -9.23
#